data_AF-A0A958JPD6-F1
#
_entry.id   AF-A0A958JPD6-F1
#
_cell.length_a   1.000
_cell.length_b   1.000
_cell.length_c   1.000
_cell.angle_alpha   90.00
_cell.angle_beta   90.00
_cell.angle_gamma   90.00
#
_symmetry.space_group_name_H-M   'P 1'
#
loop_
_entity.id
_entity.type
_entity.pdbx_description
1 polymer ?
#
loop_
_entity_poly.entity_id
_entity_poly.type
_entity_poly.pdbx_seq_one_letter_code
_entity_poly.pdbx_strand_id
1 'polypeptide(L)'
;MSIDYLYDLERDVDNGREYYACPNVGRNQWVIAETLDELQRVAARTANHKKMPVNVVRLLSKHEAVGGDSYLVPTKIGEPGPRGEPTIEWSVVETKEASEMMRDVRHGPAPFFAMVVEHTVDPSEA
;
A
#
# COMPACT_ATOMS: atom_id res chain seq x y z
N MET A 1 -10.51 -15.47 -8.08
CA MET A 1 -9.87 -14.34 -8.78
C MET A 1 -9.95 -13.14 -7.88
N SER A 2 -8.80 -12.67 -7.40
CA SER A 2 -8.63 -11.55 -6.46
C SER A 2 -7.24 -10.91 -6.57
N ILE A 3 -6.25 -11.67 -7.05
CA ILE A 3 -4.93 -11.13 -7.44
C ILE A 3 -4.97 -10.21 -8.68
N ASP A 4 -6.00 -10.31 -9.53
CA ASP A 4 -6.12 -9.50 -10.75
C ASP A 4 -6.13 -7.99 -10.45
N TYR A 5 -6.74 -7.60 -9.33
CA TYR A 5 -6.71 -6.23 -8.82
C TYR A 5 -5.27 -5.70 -8.65
N LEU A 6 -4.36 -6.54 -8.15
CA LEU A 6 -2.96 -6.14 -7.94
C LEU A 6 -2.21 -6.00 -9.27
N TYR A 7 -2.50 -6.85 -10.26
CA TYR A 7 -1.90 -6.75 -11.58
C TYR A 7 -2.44 -5.57 -12.38
N ASP A 8 -3.73 -5.27 -12.26
CA ASP A 8 -4.31 -4.06 -12.84
C ASP A 8 -3.70 -2.81 -12.21
N LEU A 9 -3.51 -2.80 -10.88
CA LEU A 9 -2.83 -1.72 -10.17
C LEU A 9 -1.36 -1.57 -10.61
N GLU A 10 -0.60 -2.66 -10.73
CA GLU A 10 0.78 -2.64 -11.24
C GLU A 10 0.84 -2.06 -12.65
N ARG A 11 -0.06 -2.51 -13.54
CA ARG A 11 -0.13 -2.02 -14.92
C ARG A 11 -0.44 -0.52 -14.95
N ASP A 12 -1.37 -0.05 -14.13
CA ASP A 12 -1.75 1.35 -14.11
C ASP A 12 -0.60 2.24 -13.58
N VAL A 13 0.07 1.81 -12.51
CA VAL A 13 1.27 2.50 -11.98
C VAL A 13 2.40 2.52 -13.01
N ASP A 14 2.69 1.39 -13.67
CA ASP A 14 3.70 1.30 -14.73
C ASP A 14 3.36 2.17 -15.96
N ASN A 15 2.08 2.44 -16.21
CA ASN A 15 1.62 3.36 -17.25
C ASN A 15 1.65 4.84 -16.82
N GLY A 16 2.12 5.14 -15.62
CA GLY A 16 2.24 6.49 -15.07
C GLY A 16 0.98 7.03 -14.41
N ARG A 17 0.00 6.17 -14.09
CA ARG A 17 -1.15 6.58 -13.29
C ARG A 17 -0.76 6.69 -11.82
N GLU A 18 -1.10 7.81 -11.20
CA GLU A 18 -0.77 8.04 -9.79
C GLU A 18 -1.72 7.30 -8.86
N TYR A 19 -1.14 6.56 -7.93
CA TYR A 19 -1.84 5.96 -6.81
C TYR A 19 -1.13 6.33 -5.51
N TYR A 20 -1.93 6.50 -4.47
CA TYR A 20 -1.46 6.80 -3.13
C TYR A 20 -1.90 5.68 -2.21
N ALA A 21 -1.19 5.50 -1.10
CA ALA A 21 -1.54 4.53 -0.08
C ALA A 21 -1.28 5.06 1.33
N CYS A 22 -2.05 4.59 2.30
CA CYS A 22 -1.74 4.82 3.72
C CYS A 22 -2.13 3.61 4.58
N PRO A 23 -1.48 3.41 5.73
CA PRO A 23 -1.92 2.45 6.73
C PRO A 23 -3.39 2.68 7.15
N ASN A 24 -4.14 1.59 7.25
CA ASN A 24 -5.46 1.58 7.85
C ASN A 24 -5.37 1.30 9.36
N VAL A 25 -6.51 1.38 10.06
CA VAL A 25 -6.65 1.05 11.48
C VAL A 25 -6.29 -0.43 11.74
N GLY A 26 -6.67 -1.32 10.81
CA GLY A 26 -6.33 -2.73 10.88
C GLY A 26 -4.83 -3.00 10.82
N ARG A 27 -4.37 -4.04 11.51
CA ARG A 27 -2.97 -4.49 11.45
C ARG A 27 -2.65 -4.95 10.03
N ASN A 28 -1.51 -4.52 9.49
CA ASN A 28 -1.05 -4.86 8.14
C ASN A 28 -2.05 -4.53 7.03
N GLN A 29 -3.03 -3.66 7.29
CA GLN A 29 -3.98 -3.20 6.28
C GLN A 29 -3.57 -1.84 5.77
N TRP A 30 -3.69 -1.67 4.47
CA TRP A 30 -3.44 -0.41 3.77
C TRP A 30 -4.65 -0.09 2.92
N VAL A 31 -4.92 1.20 2.75
CA VAL A 31 -5.91 1.71 1.80
C VAL A 31 -5.14 2.33 0.65
N ILE A 32 -5.54 2.00 -0.58
CA ILE A 32 -4.96 2.52 -1.81
C ILE A 32 -6.06 3.34 -2.51
N ALA A 33 -5.72 4.52 -2.98
CA ALA A 33 -6.64 5.43 -3.64
C ALA A 33 -5.95 6.23 -4.76
N GLU A 34 -6.73 6.77 -5.69
CA GLU A 34 -6.22 7.58 -6.79
C GLU A 34 -5.91 9.02 -6.37
N THR A 35 -6.47 9.48 -5.25
CA THR A 35 -6.32 10.86 -4.80
C THR A 35 -5.93 10.95 -3.32
N LEU A 36 -5.15 11.98 -2.98
CA LEU A 36 -4.75 12.26 -1.60
C LEU A 36 -5.94 12.58 -0.70
N ASP A 37 -6.96 13.26 -1.22
CA ASP A 37 -8.16 13.67 -0.46
C ASP A 37 -8.92 12.48 0.13
N GLU A 38 -8.98 11.36 -0.61
CA GLU A 38 -9.59 10.12 -0.15
C GLU A 38 -8.83 9.51 1.03
N LEU A 39 -7.50 9.55 0.97
CA LEU A 39 -6.64 8.99 2.02
C LEU A 39 -6.52 9.90 3.23
N GLN A 40 -6.65 11.21 3.08
CA GLN A 40 -6.41 12.13 4.19
C GLN A 40 -7.35 11.88 5.37
N ARG A 41 -8.62 11.56 5.10
CA ARG A 41 -9.59 11.17 6.13
C ARG A 41 -9.25 9.84 6.80
N VAL A 42 -8.72 8.88 6.03
CA VAL A 42 -8.31 7.57 6.54
C VAL A 42 -7.05 7.71 7.38
N ALA A 43 -6.04 8.40 6.87
CA ALA A 43 -4.78 8.67 7.55
C ALA A 43 -5.00 9.41 8.87
N ALA A 44 -5.81 10.47 8.90
CA ALA A 44 -6.14 11.19 10.13
C ALA A 44 -6.83 10.29 11.17
N ARG A 45 -7.79 9.46 10.72
CA ARG A 45 -8.45 8.48 11.60
C ARG A 45 -7.46 7.45 12.13
N THR A 46 -6.59 6.92 11.28
CA THR A 46 -5.56 5.94 11.66
C THR A 46 -4.56 6.57 12.64
N ALA A 47 -4.09 7.78 12.37
CA ALA A 47 -3.14 8.50 13.23
C ALA A 47 -3.73 8.73 14.62
N ASN A 48 -4.98 9.18 14.68
CA ASN A 48 -5.71 9.38 15.93
C ASN A 48 -5.97 8.08 16.70
N HIS A 49 -6.29 7.00 16.00
CA HIS A 49 -6.52 5.70 16.61
C HIS A 49 -5.22 5.10 17.16
N LYS A 50 -4.13 5.17 16.39
CA LYS A 50 -2.83 4.59 16.75
C LYS A 50 -1.97 5.50 17.62
N LYS A 51 -2.37 6.77 17.80
CA LYS A 51 -1.62 7.82 18.53
C LYS A 51 -0.19 7.97 18.01
N MET A 52 -0.03 7.88 16.70
CA MET A 52 1.26 7.99 16.01
C MET A 52 1.06 8.64 14.64
N PRO A 53 2.08 9.32 14.09
CA PRO A 53 2.02 9.85 12.73
C PRO A 53 1.79 8.74 11.71
N VAL A 54 1.05 9.05 10.65
CA VAL A 54 0.75 8.13 9.55
C VAL A 54 1.23 8.75 8.25
N ASN A 55 2.13 8.05 7.57
CA ASN A 55 2.59 8.45 6.24
C ASN A 55 1.55 8.07 5.19
N VAL A 56 1.23 9.05 4.34
CA VAL A 56 0.60 8.86 3.04
C VAL A 56 1.73 8.82 2.02
N VAL A 57 1.80 7.73 1.28
CA VAL A 57 2.85 7.47 0.31
C VAL A 57 2.28 7.47 -1.10
N ARG A 58 3.08 7.85 -2.09
CA ARG A 58 2.78 7.60 -3.50
C ARG A 58 3.39 6.26 -3.90
N LEU A 59 2.61 5.45 -4.61
CA LEU A 59 3.07 4.19 -5.19
C LEU A 59 3.78 4.47 -6.51
N LEU A 60 4.96 3.88 -6.65
CA LEU A 60 5.83 4.02 -7.80
C LEU A 60 6.06 2.67 -8.46
N SER A 61 6.42 2.70 -9.73
CA SER A 61 6.95 1.51 -10.36
C SER A 61 8.23 1.07 -9.65
N LYS A 62 8.45 -0.24 -9.56
CA LYS A 62 9.70 -0.83 -9.06
C LYS A 62 10.94 -0.39 -9.84
N HIS A 63 10.75 0.15 -11.04
CA HIS A 63 11.80 0.68 -11.90
C HIS A 63 12.19 2.13 -11.55
N GLU A 64 11.31 2.86 -10.86
CA GLU A 64 11.50 4.25 -10.46
C GLU A 64 12.05 4.40 -9.04
N ALA A 65 12.18 3.29 -8.31
CA ALA A 65 12.72 3.27 -6.96
C ALA A 65 14.14 3.86 -6.93
N VAL A 66 14.33 4.89 -6.11
CA VAL A 66 15.62 5.50 -5.80
C VAL A 66 16.16 4.94 -4.48
N GLY A 67 17.46 5.13 -4.24
CA GLY A 67 18.09 4.66 -3.01
C GLY A 67 17.48 5.34 -1.78
N GLY A 68 16.90 4.55 -0.88
CA GLY A 68 16.19 5.02 0.32
C GLY A 68 14.68 4.81 0.28
N ASP A 69 14.12 4.44 -0.87
CA ASP A 69 12.71 4.09 -0.99
C ASP A 69 12.41 2.76 -0.30
N SER A 70 11.21 2.67 0.25
CA SER A 70 10.67 1.41 0.78
C SER A 70 9.73 0.79 -0.24
N TYR A 71 9.37 -0.46 -0.03
CA TYR A 71 8.45 -1.22 -0.89
C TYR A 71 7.24 -1.69 -0.09
N LEU A 72 6.06 -1.53 -0.68
CA LEU A 72 4.80 -2.04 -0.18
C LEU A 72 4.51 -3.40 -0.84
N VAL A 73 4.42 -4.44 -0.01
CA VAL A 73 4.43 -5.83 -0.46
C VAL A 73 3.18 -6.55 0.06
N PRO A 74 2.31 -7.10 -0.82
CA PRO A 74 1.23 -7.98 -0.42
C PRO A 74 1.81 -9.29 0.15
N THR A 75 1.62 -9.55 1.44
CA THR A 75 2.12 -10.76 2.11
C THR A 75 1.06 -11.86 2.23
N LYS A 76 -0.22 -11.47 2.19
CA LYS A 76 -1.32 -12.43 2.22
C LYS A 76 -2.54 -11.88 1.50
N ILE A 77 -2.95 -12.57 0.45
CA ILE A 77 -4.20 -12.31 -0.26
C ILE A 77 -5.28 -13.23 0.33
N GLY A 78 -6.30 -12.62 0.92
CA GLY A 78 -7.46 -13.28 1.49
C GLY A 78 -8.62 -13.40 0.49
N GLU A 79 -9.74 -13.93 0.97
CA GLU A 79 -10.95 -14.03 0.17
C GLU A 79 -11.58 -12.64 -0.07
N PRO A 80 -12.29 -12.46 -1.20
CA PRO A 80 -13.07 -11.25 -1.46
C PRO A 80 -14.09 -10.98 -0.35
N GLY A 81 -14.13 -9.73 0.11
CA GLY A 81 -15.19 -9.27 0.99
C GLY A 81 -16.54 -9.12 0.28
N PRO A 82 -17.59 -8.67 0.97
CA PRO A 82 -18.94 -8.49 0.41
C PRO A 82 -19.02 -7.54 -0.80
N ARG A 83 -17.98 -6.73 -1.03
CA ARG A 83 -17.86 -5.79 -2.16
C ARG A 83 -17.03 -6.32 -3.34
N GLY A 84 -16.53 -7.56 -3.25
CA GLY A 84 -15.72 -8.19 -4.30
C GLY A 84 -14.22 -7.88 -4.23
N GLU A 85 -13.81 -6.91 -3.42
CA GLU A 85 -12.38 -6.61 -3.18
C GLU A 85 -11.75 -7.64 -2.24
N PRO A 86 -10.56 -8.20 -2.56
CA PRO A 86 -9.81 -9.03 -1.62
C PRO A 86 -9.41 -8.28 -0.37
N THR A 87 -9.43 -8.98 0.76
CA THR A 87 -8.66 -8.52 1.92
C THR A 87 -7.19 -8.82 1.67
N ILE A 88 -6.34 -7.78 1.70
CA ILE A 88 -4.89 -7.93 1.49
C ILE A 88 -4.16 -7.50 2.78
N GLU A 89 -3.30 -8.37 3.29
CA GLU A 89 -2.30 -8.01 4.30
C GLU A 89 -1.01 -7.57 3.60
N TRP A 90 -0.46 -6.46 4.04
CA TRP A 90 0.68 -5.78 3.46
C TRP A 90 1.82 -5.64 4.47
N SER A 91 3.04 -5.65 3.95
CA SER A 91 4.25 -5.32 4.70
C SER A 91 5.02 -4.23 3.99
N VAL A 92 5.78 -3.47 4.76
CA VAL A 92 6.76 -2.50 4.26
C VAL A 92 8.14 -3.10 4.44
N VAL A 93 8.96 -3.06 3.39
CA VAL A 93 10.35 -3.54 3.41
C VAL A 93 11.27 -2.53 2.75
N GLU A 94 12.54 -2.54 3.12
CA GLU A 94 13.52 -1.53 2.67
C GLU A 94 14.29 -1.96 1.42
N THR A 95 14.20 -3.23 1.01
CA THR A 95 14.94 -3.75 -0.14
C THR A 95 14.04 -4.49 -1.12
N LYS A 96 14.45 -4.46 -2.40
CA LYS A 96 13.77 -5.19 -3.47
C LYS A 96 13.85 -6.70 -3.25
N GLU A 97 14.99 -7.19 -2.77
CA GLU A 97 15.21 -8.60 -2.48
C GLU A 97 14.28 -9.09 -1.35
N ALA A 98 14.10 -8.29 -0.30
CA ALA A 98 13.14 -8.61 0.76
C ALA A 98 11.70 -8.65 0.23
N SER A 99 11.36 -7.76 -0.72
CA SER A 99 10.04 -7.73 -1.36
C SER A 99 9.75 -9.04 -2.11
N GLU A 100 10.73 -9.51 -2.86
CA GLU A 100 10.66 -10.76 -3.62
C GLU A 100 10.48 -11.99 -2.71
N MET A 101 11.09 -11.98 -1.52
CA MET A 101 10.99 -13.09 -0.55
C MET A 101 9.70 -13.06 0.28
N MET A 102 9.10 -11.89 0.47
CA MET A 102 7.92 -11.72 1.35
C MET A 102 6.59 -11.74 0.63
N ARG A 103 6.57 -11.49 -0.68
CA ARG A 103 5.32 -11.44 -1.44
C ARG A 103 4.58 -12.78 -1.43
N ASP A 104 3.26 -12.70 -1.43
CA ASP A 104 2.41 -13.88 -1.60
C ASP A 104 2.61 -14.47 -3.00
N VAL A 105 2.89 -15.78 -3.07
CA VAL A 105 3.12 -16.51 -4.33
C VAL A 105 2.05 -17.56 -4.61
N ARG A 106 1.04 -17.71 -3.73
CA ARG A 106 0.03 -18.78 -3.80
C ARG A 106 -0.80 -18.75 -5.08
N HIS A 107 -0.95 -17.57 -5.68
CA HIS A 107 -1.68 -17.34 -6.92
C HIS A 107 -0.77 -16.86 -8.07
N GLY A 108 0.53 -17.13 -7.96
CA GLY A 108 1.57 -16.49 -8.76
C GLY A 108 2.23 -15.34 -7.99
N PRO A 109 3.36 -14.82 -8.50
CA PRO A 109 4.14 -13.80 -7.81
C PRO A 109 3.37 -12.48 -7.74
N ALA A 110 2.83 -12.14 -6.57
CA ALA A 110 2.09 -10.89 -6.40
C ALA A 110 2.97 -9.67 -6.75
N PRO A 111 2.41 -8.65 -7.42
CA PRO A 111 3.09 -7.37 -7.60
C PRO A 111 3.44 -6.72 -6.26
N PHE A 112 4.49 -5.93 -6.26
CA PHE A 112 4.85 -5.06 -5.14
C PHE A 112 5.24 -3.70 -5.70
N PHE A 113 5.16 -2.67 -4.86
CA PHE A 113 5.24 -1.29 -5.29
C PHE A 113 6.35 -0.60 -4.54
N ALA A 114 7.20 0.16 -5.23
CA ALA A 114 8.06 1.11 -4.53
C ALA A 114 7.17 2.24 -3.97
N MET A 115 7.61 2.89 -2.89
CA MET A 115 6.83 3.95 -2.29
C MET A 115 7.72 5.08 -1.77
N VAL A 116 7.22 6.29 -1.97
CA VAL A 116 7.82 7.53 -1.45
C VAL A 116 6.81 8.26 -0.58
N VAL A 117 7.29 8.84 0.54
CA VAL A 117 6.43 9.62 1.44
C VAL A 117 6.10 10.95 0.76
N GLU A 118 4.81 11.21 0.53
CA GLU A 118 4.32 12.49 0.01
C GLU A 118 3.88 13.40 1.14
N HIS A 119 3.22 12.83 2.15
CA HIS A 119 2.65 13.57 3.26
C HIS A 119 2.65 12.73 4.54
N THR A 120 2.78 13.39 5.69
CA THR A 120 2.63 12.76 7.00
C THR A 120 1.49 13.43 7.74
N VAL A 121 0.56 12.62 8.24
CA VAL A 121 -0.57 13.09 9.06
C VAL A 121 -0.29 12.78 10.51
N ASP A 122 -0.17 13.82 11.33
CA ASP A 122 -0.04 13.70 12.77
C ASP A 122 -1.38 13.42 13.46
N PRO A 123 -1.39 12.74 14.61
CA PRO A 123 -2.57 12.66 15.45
C PRO A 123 -2.96 14.07 15.92
N SER A 124 -4.24 14.39 15.90
CA SER A 124 -4.75 15.62 16.50
C SER A 124 -4.43 15.62 18.01
N GLU A 125 -3.89 16.72 18.51
CA GLU A 125 -3.75 16.96 19.95
C GLU A 125 -5.11 16.76 20.61
N ALA A 126 -5.16 15.85 21.59
CA ALA A 126 -6.36 15.48 22.32
C ALA A 126 -6.59 16.41 23.51
#